data_AF-A0A954TYJ1-F1
#
_entry.id   AF-A0A954TYJ1-F1
#
_cell.length_a   1.000
_cell.length_b   1.000
_cell.length_c   1.000
_cell.angle_alpha   90.00
_cell.angle_beta   90.00
_cell.angle_gamma   90.00
#
_symmetry.space_group_name_H-M   'P 1'
#
loop_
_entity.id
_entity.type
_entity.pdbx_description
1 polymer ?
#
loop_
_entity_poly.entity_id
_entity_poly.type
_entity_poly.pdbx_seq_one_letter_code
_entity_poly.pdbx_strand_id
1 'polypeptide(L)'
;EPYTLAMVTRDYFGRLPGWDVRILASDIDTDVLDFAQKGVYDAVRASSVGDERLRRCFNRIKGDSEDLYEVRSEYRDLIAFRRINFMDTTWPINTEFDIVFCRNVMIYFDDETQDRLCTRFAEYLKPDGHLFIGHSESILRLDTLYRPLGHTIYQANPDRPRRRTAAGAGPAQTGTGSIASGPARATTQRSGKNAGPNTGSVPPAGSRPRNAAAPARTPARKVEEDTRPRKSIIVGEVMASAEPTSLSTLVGSCIAVCLFDPITRVGGMNHFMLPGDTSDGRVCASYGMHAMDLLINEMMKAGASRFRLVAKVFGGGKVVKSLESGARIGNRNAEFALQYLETESIPVLAQHIGGLQGRHVRFTTDTGNVAIRCVAHSFENEKPSSSVPVHVAGEVSVAPVDQITLF
;
A
#
# COMPACT_ATOMS: atom_id res chain seq x y z
N GLU A 1 10.55 5.38 -1.66
CA GLU A 1 11.04 6.22 -2.77
C GLU A 1 12.43 6.86 -2.55
N PRO A 2 12.69 7.73 -1.55
CA PRO A 2 13.91 8.55 -1.54
C PRO A 2 15.21 7.75 -1.41
N TYR A 3 15.21 6.63 -0.69
CA TYR A 3 16.36 5.71 -0.66
C TYR A 3 16.61 5.01 -2.00
N THR A 4 15.58 4.71 -2.78
CA THR A 4 15.73 4.17 -4.14
C THR A 4 16.43 5.20 -5.04
N LEU A 5 16.02 6.47 -4.95
CA LEU A 5 16.69 7.57 -5.64
C LEU A 5 18.15 7.73 -5.20
N ALA A 6 18.44 7.67 -3.90
CA ALA A 6 19.80 7.71 -3.37
C ALA A 6 20.66 6.56 -3.89
N MET A 7 20.13 5.34 -3.96
CA MET A 7 20.84 4.18 -4.50
C MET A 7 21.10 4.31 -6.00
N VAL A 8 20.09 4.67 -6.79
CA VAL A 8 20.22 4.83 -8.26
C VAL A 8 21.19 5.96 -8.61
N THR A 9 21.04 7.12 -7.97
CA THR A 9 21.92 8.27 -8.23
C THR A 9 23.36 8.00 -7.78
N ARG A 10 23.59 7.40 -6.61
CA ARG A 10 24.95 7.06 -6.14
C ARG A 10 25.60 5.96 -6.99
N ASP A 11 24.85 4.94 -7.43
CA ASP A 11 25.37 3.90 -8.32
C ASP A 11 25.79 4.45 -9.71
N TYR A 12 25.13 5.52 -10.19
CA TYR A 12 25.40 6.15 -11.48
C TYR A 12 26.41 7.31 -11.37
N PHE A 13 26.05 8.38 -10.66
CA PHE A 13 26.85 9.60 -10.51
C PHE A 13 28.03 9.44 -9.56
N GLY A 14 27.99 8.53 -8.58
CA GLY A 14 29.13 8.26 -7.70
C GLY A 14 30.35 7.69 -8.41
N ARG A 15 30.21 7.32 -9.69
CA ARG A 15 31.31 6.91 -10.59
C ARG A 15 31.83 8.06 -11.47
N LEU A 16 31.18 9.22 -11.43
CA LEU A 16 31.49 10.38 -12.28
C LEU A 16 32.08 11.51 -11.41
N PRO A 17 33.26 12.06 -11.74
CA PRO A 17 33.84 13.15 -10.96
C PRO A 17 33.01 14.43 -11.08
N GLY A 18 32.91 15.19 -9.99
CA GLY A 18 32.35 16.55 -9.97
C GLY A 18 30.85 16.68 -9.68
N TRP A 19 30.11 15.60 -9.44
CA TRP A 19 28.69 15.65 -9.10
C TRP A 19 28.45 15.67 -7.58
N ASP A 20 27.73 16.69 -7.07
CA ASP A 20 27.16 16.71 -5.72
C ASP A 20 25.64 16.51 -5.82
N VAL A 21 25.18 15.27 -5.55
CA VAL A 21 23.76 14.91 -5.62
C VAL A 21 23.13 15.05 -4.24
N ARG A 22 22.03 15.81 -4.15
CA ARG A 22 21.22 15.98 -2.94
C ARG A 22 19.76 15.70 -3.23
N ILE A 23 19.08 15.10 -2.26
CA ILE A 23 17.67 14.72 -2.33
C ILE A 23 16.94 15.42 -1.19
N LEU A 24 15.91 16.20 -1.51
CA LEU A 24 14.93 16.65 -0.52
C LEU A 24 13.79 15.63 -0.50
N ALA A 25 13.58 14.97 0.64
CA ALA A 25 12.44 14.09 0.86
C ALA A 25 11.46 14.78 1.81
N SER A 26 10.18 14.83 1.44
CA SER A 26 9.18 15.50 2.27
C SER A 26 7.84 14.80 2.30
N ASP A 27 7.20 14.89 3.46
CA ASP A 27 5.86 14.37 3.72
C ASP A 27 5.11 15.35 4.66
N ILE A 28 3.81 15.18 4.81
CA ILE A 28 2.99 15.84 5.82
C ILE A 28 3.01 15.09 7.16
N ASP A 29 3.19 13.76 7.11
CA ASP A 29 3.22 12.84 8.24
C ASP A 29 4.62 12.80 8.89
N THR A 30 4.68 13.14 10.18
CA THR A 30 5.94 13.17 10.95
C THR A 30 6.43 11.78 11.36
N ASP A 31 5.54 10.82 11.58
CA ASP A 31 5.91 9.47 12.00
C ASP A 31 6.58 8.72 10.83
N VAL A 32 6.10 8.96 9.62
CA VAL A 32 6.71 8.48 8.37
C VAL A 32 8.08 9.11 8.14
N LEU A 33 8.23 10.42 8.39
CA LEU A 33 9.52 11.10 8.29
C LEU A 33 10.53 10.58 9.32
N ASP A 34 10.13 10.38 10.57
CA ASP A 34 10.98 9.82 11.62
C ASP A 34 11.39 8.37 11.31
N PHE A 35 10.46 7.56 10.78
CA PHE A 35 10.75 6.20 10.30
C PHE A 35 11.72 6.22 9.11
N ALA A 36 11.49 7.07 8.11
CA ALA A 36 12.34 7.19 6.94
C ALA A 36 13.74 7.72 7.33
N GLN A 37 13.84 8.68 8.25
CA GLN A 37 15.12 9.21 8.74
C GLN A 37 15.90 8.14 9.53
N LYS A 38 15.22 7.27 10.29
CA LYS A 38 15.84 6.06 10.90
C LYS A 38 16.28 5.06 9.84
N GLY A 39 15.56 4.93 8.72
CA GLY A 39 16.00 4.12 7.57
C GLY A 39 16.29 2.66 7.91
N VAL A 40 15.54 2.11 8.87
CA VAL A 40 15.60 0.71 9.31
C VAL A 40 14.33 0.02 8.86
N TYR A 41 14.48 -1.09 8.13
CA TYR A 41 13.39 -1.84 7.52
C TYR A 41 13.42 -3.29 7.99
N ASP A 42 12.26 -3.92 8.08
CA ASP A 42 12.14 -5.37 8.24
C ASP A 42 12.62 -6.13 6.99
N ALA A 43 12.86 -7.43 7.13
CA ALA A 43 13.35 -8.29 6.05
C ALA A 43 12.43 -8.34 4.81
N VAL A 44 11.10 -8.21 5.02
CA VAL A 44 10.10 -8.29 3.95
C VAL A 44 10.12 -7.03 3.10
N ARG A 45 10.15 -5.85 3.72
CA ARG A 45 10.28 -4.57 3.00
C ARG A 45 11.64 -4.43 2.34
N ALA A 46 12.70 -4.90 2.99
CA ALA A 46 14.06 -4.77 2.49
C ALA A 46 14.36 -5.70 1.29
N SER A 47 13.74 -6.88 1.19
CA SER A 47 13.96 -7.81 0.07
C SER A 47 13.50 -7.25 -1.29
N SER A 48 12.51 -6.34 -1.29
CA SER A 48 11.95 -5.69 -2.49
C SER A 48 12.98 -4.99 -3.39
N VAL A 49 14.16 -4.59 -2.86
CA VAL A 49 15.22 -3.95 -3.65
C VAL A 49 16.14 -4.95 -4.37
N GLY A 50 16.00 -6.25 -4.09
CA GLY A 50 16.82 -7.34 -4.64
C GLY A 50 18.17 -7.56 -3.93
N ASP A 51 18.59 -8.82 -3.84
CA ASP A 51 19.73 -9.28 -3.03
C ASP A 51 21.07 -8.58 -3.28
N GLU A 52 21.33 -8.13 -4.50
CA GLU A 52 22.56 -7.39 -4.83
C GLU A 52 22.56 -6.01 -4.17
N ARG A 53 21.46 -5.25 -4.33
CA ARG A 53 21.28 -3.94 -3.72
C ARG A 53 21.16 -4.05 -2.21
N LEU A 54 20.48 -5.09 -1.70
CA LEU A 54 20.38 -5.33 -0.26
C LEU A 54 21.77 -5.51 0.39
N ARG A 55 22.64 -6.33 -0.21
CA ARG A 55 24.02 -6.54 0.27
C ARG A 55 24.93 -5.32 0.11
N ARG A 56 24.73 -4.50 -0.92
CA ARG A 56 25.53 -3.28 -1.16
C ARG A 56 25.08 -2.10 -0.28
N CYS A 57 23.78 -1.86 -0.19
CA CYS A 57 23.23 -0.60 0.31
C CYS A 57 22.82 -0.64 1.79
N PHE A 58 22.73 -1.82 2.40
CA PHE A 58 22.26 -1.99 3.78
C PHE A 58 23.29 -2.66 4.69
N ASN A 59 23.11 -2.46 5.99
CA ASN A 59 23.68 -3.19 7.10
C ASN A 59 22.60 -4.14 7.65
N ARG A 60 22.89 -5.44 7.73
CA ARG A 60 22.00 -6.40 8.39
C ARG A 60 22.23 -6.37 9.91
N ILE A 61 21.22 -5.96 10.64
CA ILE A 61 21.16 -5.97 12.10
C ILE A 61 20.45 -7.27 12.49
N LYS A 62 21.15 -8.16 13.20
CA LYS A 62 20.53 -9.37 13.74
C LYS A 62 19.61 -9.01 14.90
N GLY A 63 18.34 -9.40 14.82
CA GLY A 63 17.39 -9.37 15.93
C GLY A 63 17.13 -10.76 16.49
N ASP A 64 16.53 -10.82 17.69
CA ASP A 64 16.22 -12.09 18.37
C ASP A 64 15.07 -12.86 17.70
N SER A 65 14.17 -12.16 17.00
CA SER A 65 13.04 -12.75 16.27
C SER A 65 13.18 -12.65 14.75
N GLU A 66 13.55 -11.46 14.24
CA GLU A 66 13.74 -11.19 12.81
C GLU A 66 14.93 -10.25 12.59
N ASP A 67 15.59 -10.36 11.44
CA ASP A 67 16.64 -9.42 11.04
C ASP A 67 16.04 -8.09 10.57
N LEU A 68 16.71 -7.00 10.94
CA LEU A 68 16.45 -5.66 10.42
C LEU A 68 17.54 -5.24 9.44
N TYR A 69 17.20 -4.35 8.52
CA TYR A 69 18.09 -3.84 7.48
C TYR A 69 18.13 -2.32 7.55
N GLU A 70 19.27 -1.80 7.98
CA GLU A 70 19.54 -0.36 8.07
C GLU A 70 20.22 0.13 6.79
N VAL A 71 19.73 1.20 6.17
CA VAL A 71 20.40 1.82 5.03
C VAL A 71 21.76 2.42 5.46
N ARG A 72 22.83 2.13 4.71
CA ARG A 72 24.16 2.68 5.01
C ARG A 72 24.14 4.22 4.95
N SER A 73 24.89 4.85 5.86
CA SER A 73 25.00 6.31 5.97
C SER A 73 25.30 6.98 4.62
N GLU A 74 26.17 6.37 3.81
CA GLU A 74 26.57 6.90 2.50
C GLU A 74 25.43 7.11 1.48
N TYR A 75 24.27 6.46 1.65
CA TYR A 75 23.05 6.71 0.88
C TYR A 75 22.08 7.64 1.63
N ARG A 76 22.05 7.55 2.96
CA ARG A 76 21.23 8.37 3.85
C ARG A 76 21.65 9.84 3.85
N ASP A 77 22.95 10.11 3.84
CA ASP A 77 23.54 11.45 3.92
C ASP A 77 23.33 12.27 2.63
N LEU A 78 22.81 11.64 1.58
CA LEU A 78 22.30 12.31 0.37
C LEU A 78 20.92 12.92 0.58
N ILE A 79 20.17 12.49 1.61
CA ILE A 79 18.75 12.80 1.79
C ILE A 79 18.54 13.74 2.98
N ALA A 80 17.94 14.91 2.71
CA ALA A 80 17.39 15.78 3.74
C ALA A 80 15.89 15.53 3.88
N PHE A 81 15.45 15.07 5.06
CA PHE A 81 14.03 14.91 5.38
C PHE A 81 13.43 16.22 5.91
N ARG A 82 12.26 16.65 5.40
CA ARG A 82 11.56 17.86 5.86
C ARG A 82 10.04 17.64 5.85
N ARG A 83 9.35 18.13 6.88
CA ARG A 83 7.88 18.20 6.83
C ARG A 83 7.46 19.33 5.88
N ILE A 84 6.66 19.01 4.87
CA ILE A 84 6.06 19.99 3.94
C ILE A 84 4.59 19.61 3.73
N ASN A 85 3.69 20.54 4.04
CA ASN A 85 2.29 20.42 3.64
C ASN A 85 2.11 21.14 2.29
N PHE A 86 1.66 20.40 1.28
CA PHE A 86 1.40 20.91 -0.06
C PHE A 86 0.33 22.02 -0.09
N MET A 87 -0.56 22.06 0.90
CA MET A 87 -1.56 23.12 1.01
C MET A 87 -1.01 24.46 1.50
N ASP A 88 0.14 24.47 2.19
CA ASP A 88 0.74 25.68 2.75
C ASP A 88 1.11 26.69 1.65
N THR A 89 0.81 27.97 1.87
CA THR A 89 1.05 29.07 0.90
C THR A 89 2.52 29.25 0.55
N THR A 90 3.43 28.88 1.45
CA THR A 90 4.87 28.88 1.24
C THR A 90 5.46 27.53 1.65
N TRP A 91 6.49 27.08 0.94
CA TRP A 91 7.27 25.91 1.31
C TRP A 91 8.67 26.36 1.76
N PRO A 92 9.30 25.68 2.73
CA PRO A 92 10.63 26.03 3.23
C PRO A 92 11.75 25.59 2.26
N ILE A 93 11.61 25.96 0.99
CA ILE A 93 12.48 25.58 -0.13
C ILE A 93 13.05 26.85 -0.79
N ASN A 94 14.37 26.98 -0.70
CA ASN A 94 15.14 28.11 -1.23
C ASN A 94 16.06 27.71 -2.41
N THR A 95 15.77 26.58 -3.07
CA THR A 95 16.51 26.06 -4.23
C THR A 95 15.54 25.68 -5.35
N GLU A 96 16.07 25.59 -6.57
CA GLU A 96 15.44 24.89 -7.69
C GLU A 96 15.92 23.42 -7.72
N PHE A 97 15.20 22.55 -8.41
CA PHE A 97 15.50 21.12 -8.59
C PHE A 97 15.68 20.76 -10.07
N ASP A 98 16.58 19.82 -10.34
CA ASP A 98 16.72 19.16 -11.63
C ASP A 98 15.60 18.15 -11.88
N ILE A 99 15.11 17.50 -10.82
CA ILE A 99 14.01 16.52 -10.88
C ILE A 99 13.12 16.66 -9.64
N VAL A 100 11.81 16.66 -9.84
CA VAL A 100 10.78 16.53 -8.79
C VAL A 100 10.05 15.21 -8.98
N PHE A 101 9.92 14.44 -7.90
CA PHE A 101 9.05 13.28 -7.82
C PHE A 101 7.84 13.65 -6.95
N CYS A 102 6.64 13.51 -7.50
CA CYS A 102 5.38 13.66 -6.78
C CYS A 102 4.42 12.57 -7.25
N ARG A 103 4.70 11.33 -6.82
CA ARG A 103 4.05 10.12 -7.33
C ARG A 103 3.02 9.57 -6.35
N ASN A 104 1.80 9.32 -6.82
CA ASN A 104 0.72 8.73 -6.03
C ASN A 104 0.31 9.60 -4.81
N VAL A 105 0.40 10.93 -4.96
CA VAL A 105 0.05 11.93 -3.94
C VAL A 105 -0.97 12.95 -4.46
N MET A 106 -0.95 13.28 -5.75
CA MET A 106 -1.89 14.24 -6.32
C MET A 106 -3.32 13.69 -6.38
N ILE A 107 -3.47 12.37 -6.44
CA ILE A 107 -4.76 11.65 -6.32
C ILE A 107 -5.56 11.93 -5.04
N TYR A 108 -4.96 12.55 -4.02
CA TYR A 108 -5.64 12.93 -2.78
C TYR A 108 -6.35 14.29 -2.85
N PHE A 109 -6.16 15.05 -3.94
CA PHE A 109 -6.64 16.42 -4.09
C PHE A 109 -7.63 16.56 -5.25
N ASP A 110 -8.45 17.61 -5.21
CA ASP A 110 -9.30 18.05 -6.33
C ASP A 110 -8.48 18.62 -7.50
N ASP A 111 -9.09 18.66 -8.69
CA ASP A 111 -8.46 19.14 -9.94
C ASP A 111 -7.83 20.54 -9.78
N GLU A 112 -8.51 21.47 -9.10
CA GLU A 112 -8.01 22.84 -8.86
C GLU A 112 -6.71 22.82 -8.02
N THR A 113 -6.68 21.99 -6.99
CA THR A 113 -5.49 21.81 -6.16
C THR A 113 -4.38 21.07 -6.93
N GLN A 114 -4.70 20.08 -7.76
CA GLN A 114 -3.72 19.41 -8.61
C GLN A 114 -3.06 20.39 -9.61
N ASP A 115 -3.85 21.21 -10.29
CA ASP A 115 -3.39 22.26 -11.20
C ASP A 115 -2.48 23.27 -10.47
N ARG A 116 -2.90 23.72 -9.26
CA ARG A 116 -2.11 24.61 -8.40
C ARG A 116 -0.78 23.97 -7.97
N LEU A 117 -0.77 22.69 -7.60
CA LEU A 117 0.45 21.99 -7.19
C LEU A 117 1.41 21.80 -8.36
N CYS A 118 0.92 21.33 -9.51
CA CYS A 118 1.73 21.20 -10.71
C CYS A 118 2.30 22.55 -11.18
N THR A 119 1.53 23.64 -11.06
CA THR A 119 2.03 25.00 -11.31
C THR A 119 3.17 25.37 -10.37
N ARG A 120 3.02 25.12 -9.06
CA ARG A 120 4.08 25.37 -8.07
C ARG A 120 5.31 24.50 -8.31
N PHE A 121 5.16 23.21 -8.66
CA PHE A 121 6.32 22.38 -9.01
C PHE A 121 7.11 22.95 -10.20
N ALA A 122 6.43 23.59 -11.16
CA ALA A 122 7.08 24.23 -12.31
C ALA A 122 7.93 25.46 -11.90
N GLU A 123 7.54 26.16 -10.82
CA GLU A 123 8.30 27.26 -10.21
C GLU A 123 9.56 26.80 -9.46
N TYR A 124 9.58 25.55 -8.98
CA TYR A 124 10.72 24.96 -8.27
C TYR A 124 11.62 24.10 -9.19
N LEU A 125 11.21 23.82 -10.42
CA LEU A 125 12.05 23.13 -11.40
C LEU A 125 13.00 24.11 -12.11
N LYS A 126 14.21 23.63 -12.42
CA LYS A 126 15.15 24.28 -13.35
C LYS A 126 14.59 24.35 -14.78
N PRO A 127 15.10 25.22 -15.68
CA PRO A 127 14.66 25.35 -17.08
C PRO A 127 14.28 24.04 -17.77
N ASP A 128 15.17 23.07 -17.69
CA ASP A 128 15.18 21.74 -18.31
C ASP A 128 14.79 20.61 -17.34
N GLY A 129 14.34 20.96 -16.13
CA GLY A 129 14.02 20.04 -15.06
C GLY A 129 12.80 19.16 -15.34
N HIS A 130 12.74 18.01 -14.66
CA HIS A 130 11.76 16.96 -14.92
C HIS A 130 10.79 16.74 -13.76
N LEU A 131 9.52 16.51 -14.06
CA LEU A 131 8.49 16.08 -13.12
C LEU A 131 8.10 14.62 -13.39
N PHE A 132 8.12 13.80 -12.34
CA PHE A 132 7.69 12.41 -12.33
C PHE A 132 6.45 12.27 -11.45
N ILE A 133 5.38 11.68 -12.00
CA ILE A 133 4.09 11.46 -11.31
C ILE A 133 3.76 9.96 -11.21
N GLY A 134 2.67 9.63 -10.51
CA GLY A 134 2.16 8.27 -10.33
C GLY A 134 1.41 7.78 -11.56
N HIS A 135 1.31 6.45 -11.72
CA HIS A 135 0.72 5.83 -12.91
C HIS A 135 -0.79 6.10 -13.10
N SER A 136 -1.48 6.44 -12.02
CA SER A 136 -2.89 6.82 -11.99
C SER A 136 -3.11 8.34 -12.07
N GLU A 137 -2.03 9.12 -12.14
CA GLU A 137 -2.06 10.59 -12.15
C GLU A 137 -1.91 11.09 -13.59
N SER A 138 -2.64 12.15 -13.93
CA SER A 138 -2.57 12.81 -15.23
C SER A 138 -2.54 14.31 -15.02
N ILE A 139 -1.53 14.97 -15.57
CA ILE A 139 -1.49 16.43 -15.63
C ILE A 139 -2.44 16.87 -16.73
N LEU A 140 -3.71 17.10 -16.35
CA LEU A 140 -4.69 17.73 -17.20
C LEU A 140 -4.32 19.22 -17.36
N ARG A 141 -4.48 19.78 -18.57
CA ARG A 141 -4.50 21.23 -18.84
C ARG A 141 -3.21 22.06 -18.60
N LEU A 142 -2.03 21.45 -18.41
CA LEU A 142 -0.75 22.18 -18.25
C LEU A 142 0.28 21.95 -19.36
N ASP A 143 -0.19 21.80 -20.61
CA ASP A 143 0.62 21.80 -21.84
C ASP A 143 1.52 23.04 -21.98
N THR A 144 1.08 24.17 -21.45
CA THR A 144 1.87 25.41 -21.38
C THR A 144 3.03 25.36 -20.39
N LEU A 145 2.94 24.56 -19.31
CA LEU A 145 3.99 24.45 -18.28
C LEU A 145 4.89 23.22 -18.46
N TYR A 146 4.39 22.17 -19.12
CA TYR A 146 5.05 20.87 -19.21
C TYR A 146 4.94 20.24 -20.59
N ARG A 147 6.07 19.76 -21.10
CA ARG A 147 6.16 18.89 -22.27
C ARG A 147 6.19 17.42 -21.81
N PRO A 148 5.25 16.55 -22.24
CA PRO A 148 5.36 15.12 -21.94
C PRO A 148 6.54 14.50 -22.70
N LEU A 149 7.33 13.67 -22.01
CA LEU A 149 8.43 12.89 -22.60
C LEU A 149 8.13 11.37 -22.64
N GLY A 150 7.19 10.89 -21.83
CA GLY A 150 6.81 9.49 -21.76
C GLY A 150 5.72 9.26 -20.71
N HIS A 151 5.48 8.00 -20.33
CA HIS A 151 4.51 7.68 -19.28
C HIS A 151 4.92 8.34 -17.97
N THR A 152 4.05 9.20 -17.44
CA THR A 152 4.23 9.90 -16.16
C THR A 152 5.49 10.76 -16.03
N ILE A 153 6.16 11.07 -17.15
CA ILE A 153 7.41 11.84 -17.18
C ILE A 153 7.21 13.09 -18.05
N TYR A 154 7.47 14.24 -17.45
CA TYR A 154 7.27 15.55 -18.04
C TYR A 154 8.55 16.37 -17.89
N GLN A 155 8.93 17.11 -18.92
CA GLN A 155 9.94 18.14 -18.85
C GLN A 155 9.25 19.50 -18.68
N ALA A 156 9.76 20.34 -17.79
CA ALA A 156 9.22 21.68 -17.62
C ALA A 156 9.48 22.51 -18.90
N ASN A 157 8.48 23.26 -19.35
CA ASN A 157 8.58 24.09 -20.55
C ASN A 157 9.58 25.23 -20.31
N PRO A 158 10.63 25.42 -21.13
CA PRO A 158 11.62 26.50 -20.94
C PRO A 158 11.01 27.90 -20.83
N ASP A 159 9.93 28.15 -21.58
CA ASP A 159 9.26 29.45 -21.76
C ASP A 159 8.21 29.76 -20.67
N ARG A 160 8.04 28.86 -19.69
CA ARG A 160 7.07 29.04 -18.59
C ARG A 160 7.39 30.27 -17.72
N PRO A 161 6.39 30.86 -17.04
CA PRO A 161 6.63 31.84 -15.99
C PRO A 161 7.50 31.23 -14.88
N ARG A 162 8.53 31.95 -14.41
CA ARG A 162 9.40 31.49 -13.32
C ARG A 162 9.27 32.36 -12.09
N ARG A 163 9.40 31.72 -10.93
CA ARG A 163 9.64 32.40 -9.65
C ARG A 163 10.93 33.21 -9.77
N ARG A 164 10.84 34.53 -9.54
CA ARG A 164 12.03 35.39 -9.43
C ARG A 164 12.80 34.97 -8.17
N THR A 165 13.89 34.24 -8.35
CA THR A 165 14.85 33.99 -7.26
C THR A 165 15.43 35.33 -6.80
N ALA A 166 15.50 35.52 -5.48
CA ALA A 166 16.07 36.72 -4.89
C ALA A 166 17.61 36.66 -4.96
N ALA A 167 18.15 36.89 -6.16
CA ALA A 167 19.58 36.90 -6.40
C ALA A 167 20.24 38.11 -5.72
N GLY A 168 21.16 37.86 -4.78
CA GLY A 168 22.18 38.82 -4.37
C GLY A 168 21.83 39.77 -3.22
N ALA A 169 21.52 39.23 -2.03
CA ALA A 169 21.87 39.95 -0.80
C ALA A 169 23.38 39.75 -0.53
N GLY A 170 24.17 40.82 -0.68
CA GLY A 170 25.61 40.81 -0.38
C GLY A 170 25.91 40.53 1.11
N PRO A 171 27.16 40.19 1.47
CA PRO A 171 27.51 39.81 2.83
C PRO A 171 27.26 40.97 3.80
N ALA A 172 26.31 40.77 4.72
CA ALA A 172 26.07 41.70 5.83
C ALA A 172 27.33 41.77 6.70
N GLN A 173 27.80 43.00 6.94
CA GLN A 173 29.04 43.23 7.69
C GLN A 173 28.91 42.76 9.15
N THR A 174 29.97 42.15 9.66
CA THR A 174 30.06 41.63 11.02
C THR A 174 30.11 42.75 12.06
N GLY A 175 28.96 43.07 12.66
CA GLY A 175 28.88 43.91 13.85
C GLY A 175 29.37 43.15 15.09
N THR A 176 30.49 43.59 15.66
CA THR A 176 31.08 43.01 16.88
C THR A 176 30.29 43.39 18.14
N GLY A 177 29.94 42.41 18.96
CA GLY A 177 29.22 42.61 20.22
C GLY A 177 29.56 41.54 21.25
N SER A 178 30.64 41.74 22.00
CA SER A 178 31.10 40.85 23.07
C SER A 178 30.51 41.26 24.42
N ILE A 179 29.88 40.33 25.15
CA ILE A 179 29.85 40.28 26.62
C ILE A 179 29.95 38.80 27.05
N ALA A 180 30.66 38.53 28.15
CA ALA A 180 31.10 37.20 28.57
C ALA A 180 30.57 36.77 29.96
N SER A 181 30.80 35.49 30.32
CA SER A 181 30.69 34.87 31.67
C SER A 181 29.28 34.84 32.32
N GLY A 182 28.92 33.95 33.25
CA GLY A 182 29.62 32.85 33.94
C GLY A 182 28.63 32.06 34.84
N PRO A 183 29.02 30.95 35.50
CA PRO A 183 28.08 29.86 35.85
C PRO A 183 27.58 29.80 37.32
N ALA A 184 26.46 29.08 37.53
CA ALA A 184 26.01 28.54 38.83
C ALA A 184 25.51 27.09 38.60
N ARG A 185 26.25 26.04 38.96
CA ARG A 185 26.52 25.45 40.29
C ARG A 185 25.36 24.60 40.83
N ALA A 186 25.63 23.29 40.95
CA ALA A 186 24.73 22.28 41.49
C ALA A 186 24.57 22.35 43.02
N THR A 187 23.48 21.77 43.54
CA THR A 187 23.33 21.43 44.97
C THR A 187 22.90 19.97 45.12
N THR A 188 23.66 19.23 45.93
CA THR A 188 23.43 17.83 46.32
C THR A 188 22.41 17.69 47.44
N GLN A 189 21.69 16.56 47.51
CA GLN A 189 21.36 15.98 48.82
C GLN A 189 21.35 14.43 48.86
N ARG A 190 22.01 13.92 49.89
CA ARG A 190 22.02 12.55 50.46
C ARG A 190 20.70 12.31 51.24
N SER A 191 20.30 11.17 51.80
CA SER A 191 20.88 9.85 52.13
C SER A 191 19.70 8.89 52.46
N GLY A 192 19.72 7.60 52.12
CA GLY A 192 20.12 6.50 53.02
C GLY A 192 19.21 5.28 52.77
N LYS A 193 19.70 4.04 52.56
CA LYS A 193 20.38 3.07 53.46
C LYS A 193 19.45 2.21 54.34
N ASN A 194 19.49 0.90 54.06
CA ASN A 194 19.25 -0.30 54.89
C ASN A 194 18.03 -1.17 54.51
N ALA A 195 17.98 -2.49 54.77
CA ALA A 195 19.00 -3.56 54.73
C ALA A 195 18.35 -4.92 55.08
N GLY A 196 18.46 -5.93 54.20
CA GLY A 196 18.49 -7.34 54.65
C GLY A 196 17.16 -8.06 54.98
N PRO A 197 17.23 -9.35 55.39
CA PRO A 197 16.72 -10.42 54.51
C PRO A 197 15.93 -11.57 55.19
N ASN A 198 15.27 -12.43 54.40
CA ASN A 198 14.93 -13.86 54.71
C ASN A 198 14.30 -14.52 53.45
N THR A 199 14.70 -15.68 52.89
CA THR A 199 14.88 -17.12 53.30
C THR A 199 13.68 -18.03 52.94
N GLY A 200 13.96 -19.12 52.18
CA GLY A 200 13.08 -20.30 52.02
C GLY A 200 11.88 -20.15 51.07
N SER A 201 11.34 -21.19 50.42
CA SER A 201 11.68 -22.63 50.43
C SER A 201 11.02 -23.41 49.27
N VAL A 202 11.50 -24.63 49.00
CA VAL A 202 11.18 -25.61 47.91
C VAL A 202 11.39 -27.01 48.51
N PRO A 203 10.70 -28.15 48.19
CA PRO A 203 9.99 -28.61 46.96
C PRO A 203 8.49 -29.01 47.26
N PRO A 204 7.73 -29.97 46.63
CA PRO A 204 8.03 -30.90 45.53
C PRO A 204 6.94 -31.16 44.44
N ALA A 205 7.28 -32.08 43.54
CA ALA A 205 6.60 -32.40 42.28
C ALA A 205 5.66 -33.63 42.34
N GLY A 206 4.81 -33.75 41.31
CA GLY A 206 4.45 -35.05 40.72
C GLY A 206 2.97 -35.45 40.71
N SER A 207 2.32 -35.37 39.53
CA SER A 207 1.48 -36.45 38.97
C SER A 207 0.85 -36.11 37.61
N ARG A 208 1.16 -36.93 36.59
CA ARG A 208 0.31 -37.30 35.44
C ARG A 208 0.36 -38.84 35.40
N PRO A 209 -0.63 -39.60 34.86
CA PRO A 209 -1.24 -39.35 33.54
C PRO A 209 -2.72 -39.77 33.37
N ARG A 210 -3.19 -39.76 32.09
CA ARG A 210 -4.44 -40.35 31.52
C ARG A 210 -5.73 -39.53 31.79
N ASN A 211 -6.49 -39.06 30.81
CA ASN A 211 -6.90 -39.69 29.55
C ASN A 211 -6.91 -38.70 28.37
N ALA A 212 -6.50 -39.17 27.19
CA ALA A 212 -6.73 -38.46 25.92
C ALA A 212 -8.04 -38.96 25.30
N ALA A 213 -9.09 -38.15 25.37
CA ALA A 213 -10.31 -38.37 24.58
C ALA A 213 -10.13 -37.75 23.18
N ALA A 214 -10.68 -38.42 22.15
CA ALA A 214 -10.65 -37.92 20.77
C ALA A 214 -11.36 -36.56 20.65
N PRO A 215 -10.99 -35.69 19.68
CA PRO A 215 -11.61 -34.39 19.53
C PRO A 215 -13.10 -34.53 19.21
N ALA A 216 -13.94 -34.05 20.13
CA ALA A 216 -15.38 -33.94 19.89
C ALA A 216 -15.61 -33.00 18.69
N ARG A 217 -16.50 -33.40 17.77
CA ARG A 217 -16.90 -32.56 16.63
C ARG A 217 -17.44 -31.24 17.17
N THR A 218 -16.82 -30.13 16.80
CA THR A 218 -17.28 -28.79 17.15
C THR A 218 -18.76 -28.66 16.75
N PRO A 219 -19.69 -28.32 17.67
CA PRO A 219 -21.08 -28.12 17.29
C PRO A 219 -21.15 -26.96 16.29
N ALA A 220 -22.01 -27.10 15.29
CA ALA A 220 -22.19 -26.06 14.28
C ALA A 220 -22.53 -24.74 14.98
N ARG A 221 -21.66 -23.74 14.81
CA ARG A 221 -21.85 -22.40 15.39
C ARG A 221 -23.20 -21.88 14.93
N LYS A 222 -24.12 -21.61 15.87
CA LYS A 222 -25.36 -20.87 15.56
C LYS A 222 -24.95 -19.61 14.81
N VAL A 223 -25.49 -19.43 13.61
CA VAL A 223 -25.26 -18.22 12.82
C VAL A 223 -25.98 -17.11 13.55
N GLU A 224 -25.24 -16.33 14.35
CA GLU A 224 -25.69 -15.04 14.84
C GLU A 224 -26.10 -14.22 13.61
N GLU A 225 -27.34 -13.74 13.61
CA GLU A 225 -27.88 -13.04 12.45
C GLU A 225 -27.12 -11.71 12.28
N ASP A 226 -26.35 -11.60 11.20
CA ASP A 226 -25.53 -10.42 10.92
C ASP A 226 -26.42 -9.21 10.62
N THR A 227 -26.64 -8.41 11.67
CA THR A 227 -27.45 -7.18 11.69
C THR A 227 -26.73 -5.96 11.11
N ARG A 228 -25.46 -6.09 10.73
CA ARG A 228 -24.70 -4.99 10.13
C ARG A 228 -25.34 -4.53 8.82
N PRO A 229 -25.30 -3.23 8.48
CA PRO A 229 -25.72 -2.73 7.18
C PRO A 229 -25.02 -3.51 6.07
N ARG A 230 -25.80 -3.97 5.09
CA ARG A 230 -25.31 -4.76 3.95
C ARG A 230 -25.21 -3.87 2.71
N LYS A 231 -24.07 -3.89 2.04
CA LYS A 231 -23.85 -3.14 0.80
C LYS A 231 -23.23 -4.05 -0.25
N SER A 232 -23.78 -4.04 -1.45
CA SER A 232 -23.21 -4.75 -2.60
C SER A 232 -22.19 -3.85 -3.31
N ILE A 233 -21.06 -4.42 -3.70
CA ILE A 233 -20.03 -3.76 -4.52
C ILE A 233 -20.09 -4.39 -5.91
N ILE A 234 -20.33 -3.61 -6.96
CA ILE A 234 -20.30 -4.09 -8.36
C ILE A 234 -18.96 -3.78 -9.04
N VAL A 235 -18.78 -4.24 -10.29
CA VAL A 235 -17.52 -4.02 -11.04
C VAL A 235 -17.29 -2.51 -11.23
N GLY A 236 -16.09 -2.05 -10.87
CA GLY A 236 -15.69 -0.65 -10.90
C GLY A 236 -15.96 0.11 -9.61
N GLU A 237 -16.70 -0.47 -8.66
CA GLU A 237 -16.97 0.16 -7.37
C GLU A 237 -15.92 -0.19 -6.30
N VAL A 238 -15.86 0.70 -5.31
CA VAL A 238 -14.97 0.66 -4.18
C VAL A 238 -15.68 1.25 -2.95
N MET A 239 -15.44 0.68 -1.78
CA MET A 239 -15.93 1.23 -0.52
C MET A 239 -15.03 0.86 0.65
N ALA A 240 -14.78 1.81 1.54
CA ALA A 240 -14.28 1.56 2.88
C ALA A 240 -15.30 2.04 3.93
N SER A 241 -15.19 1.52 5.15
CA SER A 241 -15.98 1.96 6.30
C SER A 241 -15.23 1.71 7.61
N ALA A 242 -15.26 2.71 8.49
CA ALA A 242 -14.93 2.56 9.91
C ALA A 242 -16.11 1.98 10.71
N GLU A 243 -17.35 2.16 10.24
CA GLU A 243 -18.53 1.57 10.86
C GLU A 243 -18.68 0.09 10.46
N PRO A 244 -19.04 -0.81 11.40
CA PRO A 244 -19.26 -2.24 11.14
C PRO A 244 -20.26 -2.50 10.00
N THR A 245 -19.74 -2.93 8.85
CA THR A 245 -20.49 -3.06 7.59
C THR A 245 -20.21 -4.42 6.95
N SER A 246 -21.23 -5.02 6.36
CA SER A 246 -21.14 -6.29 5.61
C SER A 246 -21.09 -5.97 4.12
N LEU A 247 -19.90 -5.93 3.53
CA LEU A 247 -19.68 -5.69 2.10
C LEU A 247 -19.78 -7.01 1.34
N SER A 248 -20.51 -7.06 0.23
CA SER A 248 -20.67 -8.29 -0.56
C SER A 248 -20.46 -8.08 -2.06
N THR A 249 -19.90 -9.08 -2.73
CA THR A 249 -19.78 -9.07 -4.19
C THR A 249 -19.78 -10.47 -4.79
N LEU A 250 -20.04 -10.57 -6.09
CA LEU A 250 -19.99 -11.82 -6.87
C LEU A 250 -18.84 -11.73 -7.89
N VAL A 251 -17.76 -12.48 -7.66
CA VAL A 251 -16.60 -12.53 -8.56
C VAL A 251 -16.59 -13.79 -9.42
N GLY A 252 -16.39 -13.58 -10.73
CA GLY A 252 -16.09 -14.62 -11.71
C GLY A 252 -14.63 -14.52 -12.14
N SER A 253 -14.40 -14.11 -13.39
CA SER A 253 -13.07 -13.75 -13.91
C SER A 253 -12.55 -12.42 -13.38
N CYS A 254 -13.42 -11.54 -12.89
CA CYS A 254 -13.05 -10.34 -12.13
C CYS A 254 -12.27 -10.70 -10.86
N ILE A 255 -11.67 -9.70 -10.22
CA ILE A 255 -11.02 -9.82 -8.91
C ILE A 255 -11.64 -8.82 -7.92
N ALA A 256 -11.68 -9.22 -6.65
CA ALA A 256 -12.03 -8.35 -5.53
C ALA A 256 -10.91 -8.41 -4.49
N VAL A 257 -10.45 -7.25 -4.04
CA VAL A 257 -9.49 -7.11 -2.96
C VAL A 257 -10.20 -6.50 -1.75
N CYS A 258 -10.05 -7.16 -0.60
CA CYS A 258 -10.48 -6.64 0.69
C CYS A 258 -9.25 -6.15 1.46
N LEU A 259 -9.27 -4.91 1.94
CA LEU A 259 -8.23 -4.33 2.80
C LEU A 259 -8.76 -4.09 4.21
N PHE A 260 -7.89 -4.24 5.21
CA PHE A 260 -8.24 -4.06 6.63
C PHE A 260 -7.07 -3.44 7.41
N ASP A 261 -7.35 -2.48 8.30
CA ASP A 261 -6.40 -2.02 9.34
C ASP A 261 -6.78 -2.67 10.67
N PRO A 262 -5.95 -3.58 11.23
CA PRO A 262 -6.28 -4.32 12.44
C PRO A 262 -6.32 -3.47 13.71
N ILE A 263 -5.76 -2.25 13.68
CA ILE A 263 -5.72 -1.36 14.84
C ILE A 263 -6.96 -0.46 14.87
N THR A 264 -7.27 0.23 13.76
CA THR A 264 -8.41 1.15 13.70
C THR A 264 -9.73 0.46 13.31
N ARG A 265 -9.67 -0.82 12.93
CA ARG A 265 -10.82 -1.64 12.49
C ARG A 265 -11.59 -1.03 11.31
N VAL A 266 -10.88 -0.29 10.47
CA VAL A 266 -11.37 0.17 9.18
C VAL A 266 -11.19 -0.95 8.18
N GLY A 267 -12.22 -1.20 7.37
CA GLY A 267 -12.17 -2.21 6.31
C GLY A 267 -12.85 -1.73 5.04
N GLY A 268 -12.37 -2.21 3.89
CA GLY A 268 -12.93 -1.89 2.59
C GLY A 268 -12.76 -3.01 1.57
N MET A 269 -13.52 -2.91 0.48
CA MET A 269 -13.53 -3.83 -0.65
C MET A 269 -13.60 -3.03 -1.96
N ASN A 270 -12.86 -3.48 -2.97
CA ASN A 270 -13.10 -3.13 -4.36
C ASN A 270 -13.53 -4.37 -5.18
N HIS A 271 -14.03 -4.14 -6.38
CA HIS A 271 -14.24 -5.18 -7.38
C HIS A 271 -13.87 -4.61 -8.76
N PHE A 272 -12.84 -5.15 -9.39
CA PHE A 272 -12.41 -4.69 -10.72
C PHE A 272 -12.19 -5.83 -11.71
N MET A 273 -12.23 -5.49 -13.00
CA MET A 273 -11.84 -6.33 -14.11
C MET A 273 -10.93 -5.49 -15.01
N LEU A 274 -9.74 -5.99 -15.35
CA LEU A 274 -8.90 -5.35 -16.36
C LEU A 274 -9.54 -5.57 -17.74
N PRO A 275 -9.52 -4.57 -18.66
CA PRO A 275 -9.91 -4.81 -20.04
C PRO A 275 -9.10 -5.95 -20.68
N GLY A 276 -9.71 -6.60 -21.68
CA GLY A 276 -9.17 -7.78 -22.38
C GLY A 276 -7.88 -7.51 -23.16
N ASP A 277 -7.52 -8.38 -24.11
CA ASP A 277 -6.31 -8.24 -24.93
C ASP A 277 -6.45 -7.09 -25.96
N THR A 278 -6.52 -5.85 -25.49
CA THR A 278 -6.15 -4.66 -26.26
C THR A 278 -4.63 -4.61 -26.38
N SER A 279 -4.12 -4.13 -27.51
CA SER A 279 -2.68 -4.05 -27.80
C SER A 279 -1.90 -3.08 -26.89
N ASP A 280 -2.61 -2.32 -26.03
CA ASP A 280 -2.01 -1.42 -25.06
C ASP A 280 -2.26 -1.90 -23.62
N GLY A 281 -1.36 -2.78 -23.14
CA GLY A 281 -1.37 -3.29 -21.77
C GLY A 281 -1.28 -2.21 -20.68
N ARG A 282 -0.93 -0.96 -21.06
CA ARG A 282 -0.86 0.20 -20.17
C ARG A 282 -2.24 0.63 -19.69
N VAL A 283 -3.23 0.66 -20.58
CA VAL A 283 -4.64 1.01 -20.26
C VAL A 283 -5.26 -0.05 -19.33
N CYS A 284 -4.86 -1.31 -19.49
CA CYS A 284 -5.25 -2.37 -18.57
C CYS A 284 -4.74 -2.09 -17.16
N ALA A 285 -3.42 -1.88 -17.02
CA ALA A 285 -2.79 -1.65 -15.73
C ALA A 285 -3.32 -0.39 -15.03
N SER A 286 -3.56 0.72 -15.75
CA SER A 286 -4.08 1.95 -15.14
C SER A 286 -5.47 1.79 -14.51
N TYR A 287 -6.34 0.94 -15.09
CA TYR A 287 -7.66 0.67 -14.50
C TYR A 287 -7.55 -0.09 -13.17
N GLY A 288 -6.71 -1.13 -13.13
CA GLY A 288 -6.45 -1.89 -11.90
C GLY A 288 -5.75 -1.05 -10.83
N MET A 289 -4.78 -0.22 -11.21
CA MET A 289 -4.06 0.67 -10.27
C MET A 289 -5.03 1.69 -9.68
N HIS A 290 -5.86 2.33 -10.50
CA HIS A 290 -6.86 3.28 -10.04
C HIS A 290 -7.85 2.65 -9.03
N ALA A 291 -8.36 1.44 -9.29
CA ALA A 291 -9.26 0.74 -8.37
C ALA A 291 -8.61 0.35 -7.03
N MET A 292 -7.30 0.11 -7.02
CA MET A 292 -6.53 -0.20 -5.81
C MET A 292 -6.13 1.07 -5.03
N ASP A 293 -5.66 2.09 -5.74
CA ASP A 293 -5.34 3.42 -5.18
C ASP A 293 -6.58 4.01 -4.51
N LEU A 294 -7.74 4.04 -5.19
CA LEU A 294 -8.99 4.52 -4.61
C LEU A 294 -9.39 3.76 -3.34
N LEU A 295 -9.18 2.43 -3.30
CA LEU A 295 -9.51 1.64 -2.11
C LEU A 295 -8.64 2.05 -0.92
N ILE A 296 -7.32 2.16 -1.11
CA ILE A 296 -6.42 2.62 -0.05
C ILE A 296 -6.76 4.05 0.38
N ASN A 297 -7.20 4.90 -0.55
CA ASN A 297 -7.58 6.28 -0.26
C ASN A 297 -8.86 6.35 0.58
N GLU A 298 -9.90 5.59 0.26
CA GLU A 298 -11.11 5.51 1.08
C GLU A 298 -10.83 4.90 2.46
N MET A 299 -9.94 3.91 2.54
CA MET A 299 -9.45 3.36 3.82
C MET A 299 -8.79 4.45 4.68
N MET A 300 -7.90 5.26 4.09
CA MET A 300 -7.22 6.34 4.80
C MET A 300 -8.17 7.47 5.21
N LYS A 301 -9.14 7.86 4.37
CA LYS A 301 -10.21 8.82 4.72
C LYS A 301 -11.05 8.34 5.90
N ALA A 302 -11.29 7.03 6.00
CA ALA A 302 -11.97 6.41 7.13
C ALA A 302 -11.06 6.19 8.36
N GLY A 303 -9.79 6.59 8.32
CA GLY A 303 -8.85 6.55 9.46
C GLY A 303 -7.91 5.35 9.50
N ALA A 304 -7.78 4.56 8.43
CA ALA A 304 -6.75 3.52 8.32
C ALA A 304 -5.35 4.12 8.10
N SER A 305 -4.31 3.42 8.56
CA SER A 305 -2.93 3.72 8.16
C SER A 305 -2.45 2.76 7.07
N ARG A 306 -1.94 3.31 5.96
CA ARG A 306 -1.38 2.54 4.84
C ARG A 306 -0.37 1.47 5.29
N PHE A 307 0.47 1.80 6.26
CA PHE A 307 1.55 0.94 6.77
C PHE A 307 1.09 -0.28 7.59
N ARG A 308 -0.20 -0.33 7.96
CA ARG A 308 -0.82 -1.42 8.74
C ARG A 308 -1.83 -2.24 7.94
N LEU A 309 -2.07 -1.88 6.68
CA LEU A 309 -3.03 -2.56 5.84
C LEU A 309 -2.62 -4.02 5.62
N VAL A 310 -3.61 -4.91 5.72
CA VAL A 310 -3.51 -6.31 5.32
C VAL A 310 -4.60 -6.62 4.30
N ALA A 311 -4.31 -7.54 3.38
CA ALA A 311 -5.16 -7.84 2.24
C ALA A 311 -5.72 -9.27 2.26
N LYS A 312 -6.90 -9.43 1.64
CA LYS A 312 -7.45 -10.73 1.25
C LYS A 312 -8.01 -10.65 -0.18
N VAL A 313 -7.70 -11.64 -1.04
CA VAL A 313 -7.88 -11.54 -2.50
C VAL A 313 -8.72 -12.68 -3.08
N PHE A 314 -9.74 -12.35 -3.88
CA PHE A 314 -10.75 -13.32 -4.33
C PHE A 314 -11.16 -13.13 -5.79
N GLY A 315 -11.37 -14.22 -6.54
CA GLY A 315 -11.87 -14.17 -7.92
C GLY A 315 -10.93 -14.84 -8.93
N GLY A 316 -10.72 -14.22 -10.09
CA GLY A 316 -9.82 -14.71 -11.14
C GLY A 316 -10.23 -16.06 -11.77
N GLY A 317 -11.50 -16.44 -11.65
CA GLY A 317 -12.03 -17.74 -12.07
C GLY A 317 -12.37 -17.85 -13.56
N LYS A 318 -12.33 -19.08 -14.08
CA LYS A 318 -12.60 -19.42 -15.49
C LYS A 318 -14.10 -19.72 -15.70
N VAL A 319 -14.93 -18.68 -15.68
CA VAL A 319 -16.40 -18.82 -15.64
C VAL A 319 -17.08 -18.78 -17.02
N VAL A 320 -16.40 -18.30 -18.08
CA VAL A 320 -16.96 -18.13 -19.43
C VAL A 320 -16.42 -19.18 -20.40
N LYS A 321 -17.30 -19.79 -21.23
CA LYS A 321 -17.00 -20.93 -22.12
C LYS A 321 -15.96 -20.70 -23.24
N SER A 322 -15.50 -19.46 -23.49
CA SER A 322 -14.34 -19.24 -24.36
C SER A 322 -13.08 -19.62 -23.57
N LEU A 323 -12.69 -20.90 -23.73
CA LEU A 323 -11.74 -21.62 -22.87
C LEU A 323 -10.37 -20.92 -22.72
N GLU A 324 -9.96 -20.15 -23.73
CA GLU A 324 -8.73 -19.37 -23.70
C GLU A 324 -8.93 -17.96 -23.15
N SER A 325 -9.87 -17.18 -23.70
CA SER A 325 -10.01 -15.75 -23.38
C SER A 325 -10.45 -15.51 -21.94
N GLY A 326 -11.42 -16.29 -21.43
CA GLY A 326 -11.89 -16.16 -20.05
C GLY A 326 -10.82 -16.56 -19.02
N ALA A 327 -9.97 -17.52 -19.38
CA ALA A 327 -8.87 -17.98 -18.54
C ALA A 327 -7.73 -16.96 -18.47
N ARG A 328 -7.38 -16.32 -19.60
CA ARG A 328 -6.36 -15.25 -19.65
C ARG A 328 -6.77 -14.05 -18.81
N ILE A 329 -8.02 -13.60 -18.90
CA ILE A 329 -8.54 -12.46 -18.11
C ILE A 329 -8.49 -12.77 -16.61
N GLY A 330 -8.95 -13.95 -16.19
CA GLY A 330 -8.97 -14.35 -14.78
C GLY A 330 -7.57 -14.38 -14.14
N ASN A 331 -6.61 -15.00 -14.83
CA ASN A 331 -5.22 -15.04 -14.39
C ASN A 331 -4.60 -13.63 -14.33
N ARG A 332 -4.73 -12.83 -15.41
CA ARG A 332 -4.18 -11.46 -15.48
C ARG A 332 -4.71 -10.56 -14.36
N ASN A 333 -6.00 -10.63 -14.03
CA ASN A 333 -6.60 -9.85 -12.94
C ASN A 333 -6.00 -10.22 -11.58
N ALA A 334 -5.74 -11.52 -11.35
CA ALA A 334 -5.16 -12.02 -10.11
C ALA A 334 -3.66 -11.70 -9.99
N GLU A 335 -2.88 -11.94 -11.04
CA GLU A 335 -1.46 -11.61 -11.13
C GLU A 335 -1.24 -10.12 -10.86
N PHE A 336 -2.02 -9.25 -11.51
CA PHE A 336 -1.99 -7.80 -11.27
C PHE A 336 -2.29 -7.45 -9.80
N ALA A 337 -3.35 -8.00 -9.21
CA ALA A 337 -3.74 -7.69 -7.84
C ALA A 337 -2.65 -8.09 -6.83
N LEU A 338 -2.04 -9.26 -7.01
CA LEU A 338 -0.96 -9.76 -6.15
C LEU A 338 0.32 -8.93 -6.32
N GLN A 339 0.72 -8.63 -7.56
CA GLN A 339 1.89 -7.82 -7.85
C GLN A 339 1.76 -6.39 -7.31
N TYR A 340 0.57 -5.78 -7.41
CA TYR A 340 0.31 -4.47 -6.80
C TYR A 340 0.46 -4.53 -5.28
N LEU A 341 -0.14 -5.52 -4.61
CA LEU A 341 -0.06 -5.67 -3.15
C LEU A 341 1.36 -5.93 -2.66
N GLU A 342 2.15 -6.73 -3.39
CA GLU A 342 3.58 -6.94 -3.14
C GLU A 342 4.39 -5.65 -3.29
N THR A 343 4.16 -4.90 -4.37
CA THR A 343 4.82 -3.60 -4.64
C THR A 343 4.54 -2.58 -3.52
N GLU A 344 3.30 -2.54 -3.04
CA GLU A 344 2.88 -1.67 -1.94
C GLU A 344 3.21 -2.22 -0.54
N SER A 345 3.87 -3.38 -0.46
CA SER A 345 4.22 -4.05 0.81
C SER A 345 3.02 -4.31 1.74
N ILE A 346 1.86 -4.63 1.16
CA ILE A 346 0.61 -4.96 1.87
C ILE A 346 0.49 -6.49 1.98
N PRO A 347 0.64 -7.09 3.18
CA PRO A 347 0.63 -8.55 3.33
C PRO A 347 -0.72 -9.19 2.96
N VAL A 348 -0.70 -10.21 2.10
CA VAL A 348 -1.88 -11.01 1.77
C VAL A 348 -2.05 -12.12 2.82
N LEU A 349 -3.07 -12.01 3.67
CA LEU A 349 -3.35 -13.00 4.74
C LEU A 349 -4.10 -14.22 4.23
N ALA A 350 -4.92 -14.04 3.19
CA ALA A 350 -5.71 -15.12 2.60
C ALA A 350 -6.05 -14.82 1.13
N GLN A 351 -6.19 -15.87 0.33
CA GLN A 351 -6.63 -15.75 -1.05
C GLN A 351 -7.45 -16.96 -1.50
N HIS A 352 -8.44 -16.72 -2.36
CA HIS A 352 -9.16 -17.79 -3.06
C HIS A 352 -9.39 -17.38 -4.53
N ILE A 353 -8.38 -17.70 -5.33
CA ILE A 353 -8.18 -17.26 -6.72
C ILE A 353 -8.36 -18.45 -7.68
N GLY A 354 -8.74 -18.21 -8.94
CA GLY A 354 -8.77 -19.23 -10.00
C GLY A 354 -10.02 -20.11 -9.95
N GLY A 355 -9.91 -21.38 -10.33
CA GLY A 355 -11.03 -22.34 -10.35
C GLY A 355 -12.06 -22.11 -11.48
N LEU A 356 -13.14 -22.90 -11.47
CA LEU A 356 -14.16 -22.93 -12.54
C LEU A 356 -15.52 -22.34 -12.14
N GLN A 357 -15.67 -21.89 -10.90
CA GLN A 357 -16.94 -21.43 -10.32
C GLN A 357 -16.87 -19.95 -9.92
N GLY A 358 -18.00 -19.27 -10.03
CA GLY A 358 -18.18 -17.94 -9.43
C GLY A 358 -18.23 -18.03 -7.91
N ARG A 359 -17.91 -16.93 -7.22
CA ARG A 359 -17.84 -16.87 -5.76
C ARG A 359 -18.58 -15.65 -5.23
N HIS A 360 -19.55 -15.87 -4.35
CA HIS A 360 -20.12 -14.79 -3.55
C HIS A 360 -19.22 -14.55 -2.34
N VAL A 361 -18.54 -13.42 -2.32
CA VAL A 361 -17.64 -12.96 -1.27
C VAL A 361 -18.42 -12.02 -0.34
N ARG A 362 -18.28 -12.19 0.98
CA ARG A 362 -18.81 -11.28 1.99
C ARG A 362 -17.71 -10.93 2.98
N PHE A 363 -17.37 -9.65 3.09
CA PHE A 363 -16.34 -9.11 3.97
C PHE A 363 -16.99 -8.29 5.09
N THR A 364 -16.45 -8.42 6.30
CA THR A 364 -16.87 -7.68 7.49
C THR A 364 -15.83 -6.61 7.81
N THR A 365 -16.19 -5.33 7.65
CA THR A 365 -15.21 -4.22 7.69
C THR A 365 -14.52 -4.07 9.04
N ASP A 366 -15.22 -4.31 10.16
CA ASP A 366 -14.72 -4.12 11.53
C ASP A 366 -13.88 -5.28 12.08
N THR A 367 -13.93 -6.45 11.42
CA THR A 367 -13.18 -7.65 11.86
C THR A 367 -12.20 -8.18 10.81
N GLY A 368 -12.24 -7.68 9.59
CA GLY A 368 -11.44 -8.19 8.47
C GLY A 368 -11.83 -9.59 7.99
N ASN A 369 -12.86 -10.21 8.56
CA ASN A 369 -13.28 -11.58 8.23
C ASN A 369 -13.97 -11.65 6.86
N VAL A 370 -13.67 -12.69 6.08
CA VAL A 370 -14.33 -12.97 4.81
C VAL A 370 -15.04 -14.32 4.87
N ALA A 371 -16.28 -14.36 4.41
CA ALA A 371 -17.02 -15.58 4.10
C ALA A 371 -17.17 -15.71 2.58
N ILE A 372 -16.81 -16.86 2.03
CA ILE A 372 -17.02 -17.19 0.61
C ILE A 372 -18.04 -18.32 0.49
N ARG A 373 -19.03 -18.15 -0.39
CA ARG A 373 -19.86 -19.24 -0.91
C ARG A 373 -19.60 -19.40 -2.41
N CYS A 374 -19.15 -20.58 -2.82
CA CYS A 374 -19.06 -20.91 -4.25
C CYS A 374 -20.46 -21.05 -4.86
N VAL A 375 -20.64 -20.57 -6.08
CA VAL A 375 -21.92 -20.57 -6.79
C VAL A 375 -21.85 -21.58 -7.94
N ALA A 376 -22.80 -22.51 -7.99
CA ALA A 376 -22.90 -23.49 -9.06
C ALA A 376 -23.39 -22.84 -10.37
N HIS A 377 -22.94 -23.38 -11.51
CA HIS A 377 -23.40 -22.94 -12.83
C HIS A 377 -24.86 -23.35 -13.06
N SER A 378 -25.77 -22.39 -13.04
CA SER A 378 -27.16 -22.57 -13.47
C SER A 378 -27.27 -22.22 -14.96
N PHE A 379 -27.18 -23.23 -15.82
CA PHE A 379 -27.51 -23.12 -17.26
C PHE A 379 -28.84 -23.85 -17.54
N GLU A 380 -29.95 -23.15 -17.42
CA GLU A 380 -31.22 -23.55 -18.04
C GLU A 380 -31.73 -22.43 -18.95
N ASN A 381 -31.57 -22.64 -20.26
CA ASN A 381 -32.52 -22.27 -21.32
C ASN A 381 -31.91 -22.55 -22.71
N GLU A 382 -31.77 -23.83 -23.06
CA GLU A 382 -31.81 -24.23 -24.47
C GLU A 382 -33.24 -24.71 -24.77
N LYS A 383 -33.89 -24.08 -25.77
CA LYS A 383 -35.17 -24.57 -26.29
C LYS A 383 -34.94 -25.95 -26.94
N PRO A 384 -35.81 -26.95 -26.70
CA PRO A 384 -35.60 -28.29 -27.24
C PRO A 384 -35.84 -28.33 -28.75
N SER A 385 -34.79 -28.62 -29.52
CA SER A 385 -34.92 -29.07 -30.91
C SER A 385 -34.92 -30.60 -30.97
N SER A 386 -36.06 -31.17 -31.40
CA SER A 386 -36.21 -32.55 -31.93
C SER A 386 -35.66 -33.74 -31.10
N SER A 387 -36.53 -34.24 -30.21
CA SER A 387 -36.86 -35.67 -30.01
C SER A 387 -35.90 -36.79 -30.49
N VAL A 388 -35.33 -37.54 -29.52
CA VAL A 388 -35.27 -39.02 -29.53
C VAL A 388 -35.48 -39.51 -28.08
N PRO A 389 -36.33 -40.51 -27.80
CA PRO A 389 -36.57 -40.98 -26.43
C PRO A 389 -35.56 -42.05 -25.99
N VAL A 390 -35.02 -41.91 -24.77
CA VAL A 390 -34.39 -43.01 -24.02
C VAL A 390 -34.93 -42.98 -22.60
N HIS A 391 -35.24 -44.16 -22.05
CA HIS A 391 -36.04 -44.33 -20.83
C HIS A 391 -35.23 -44.89 -19.65
N VAL A 392 -35.70 -44.51 -18.44
CA VAL A 392 -35.52 -45.13 -17.10
C VAL A 392 -34.27 -44.82 -16.24
N ALA A 393 -34.59 -44.59 -14.96
CA ALA A 393 -33.84 -44.90 -13.72
C ALA A 393 -32.84 -43.86 -13.16
N GLY A 394 -33.19 -43.32 -11.98
CA GLY A 394 -32.26 -42.67 -11.06
C GLY A 394 -32.84 -41.42 -10.40
N GLU A 395 -33.33 -41.52 -9.16
CA GLU A 395 -33.54 -40.32 -8.33
C GLU A 395 -32.19 -39.63 -8.09
N VAL A 396 -32.07 -38.37 -8.52
CA VAL A 396 -30.89 -37.56 -8.26
C VAL A 396 -30.98 -37.01 -6.84
N SER A 397 -30.21 -37.58 -5.91
CA SER A 397 -30.04 -36.99 -4.59
C SER A 397 -29.34 -35.64 -4.72
N VAL A 398 -30.02 -34.56 -4.35
CA VAL A 398 -29.45 -33.20 -4.37
C VAL A 398 -28.28 -33.13 -3.37
N ALA A 399 -27.07 -32.92 -3.87
CA ALA A 399 -25.88 -32.72 -3.04
C ALA A 399 -25.99 -31.40 -2.25
N PRO A 400 -25.51 -31.34 -0.99
CA PRO A 400 -25.80 -30.21 -0.10
C PRO A 400 -25.11 -28.91 -0.53
N VAL A 401 -25.92 -27.88 -0.77
CA VAL A 401 -25.48 -26.51 -1.05
C VAL A 401 -25.13 -25.80 0.26
N ASP A 402 -23.97 -26.08 0.84
CA ASP A 402 -23.27 -25.14 1.74
C ASP A 402 -21.82 -25.57 2.02
N GLN A 403 -20.89 -25.06 1.22
CA GLN A 403 -19.49 -24.89 1.64
C GLN A 403 -19.22 -23.39 1.77
N ILE A 404 -19.27 -22.91 3.01
CA ILE A 404 -18.83 -21.56 3.38
C ILE A 404 -17.41 -21.68 3.91
N THR A 405 -16.44 -21.10 3.20
CA THR A 405 -15.07 -20.97 3.71
C THR A 405 -14.90 -19.62 4.38
N LEU A 406 -14.42 -19.62 5.62
CA LEU A 406 -14.07 -18.42 6.38
C LEU A 406 -12.55 -18.18 6.29
N PHE A 407 -12.17 -16.93 6.04
CA PHE A 407 -10.79 -16.47 5.89
C PHE A 407 -10.53 -15.19 6.70
#